data_AF-A0A662F0W8-F1
#
_entry.id   AF-A0A662F0W8-F1
#
_cell.length_a   1.000
_cell.length_b   1.000
_cell.length_c   1.000
_cell.angle_alpha   90.00
_cell.angle_beta   90.00
_cell.angle_gamma   90.00
#
_symmetry.space_group_name_H-M   'P 1'
#
loop_
_entity.id
_entity.type
_entity.pdbx_description
1 polymer ?
#
loop_
_entity_poly.entity_id
_entity_poly.type
_entity_poly.pdbx_seq_one_letter_code
_entity_poly.pdbx_strand_id
1 'polypeptide(L)'
;MNQRRTYFRRLVCVVLLVLTVPTILVGVAIGPVHIPLSDTLSYLIGQGVPVDGSPSVSRLIISQIRLPRVLLGLLVGCALAISGGTMQGLFRNPLASPYVLGVASGASTGASLVILLNLRGALFLPLGAFIGGLLAAGIVYRLAQERTKKTSVYT
;
A
#
# COMPACT_ATOMS: atom_id res chain seq x y z
N MET A 1 22.89 -1.42 -28.81
CA MET A 1 22.82 -1.62 -27.33
C MET A 1 21.48 -1.23 -26.68
N ASN A 2 20.72 -0.23 -27.18
CA ASN A 2 19.43 0.16 -26.56
C ASN A 2 18.29 -0.86 -26.68
N GLN A 3 18.21 -1.59 -27.80
CA GLN A 3 17.14 -2.57 -28.05
C GLN A 3 17.09 -3.66 -26.95
N ARG A 4 18.23 -4.29 -26.61
CA ARG A 4 18.33 -5.36 -25.60
C ARG A 4 17.88 -4.93 -24.19
N ARG A 5 18.20 -3.70 -23.77
CA ARG A 5 17.77 -3.15 -22.46
C ARG A 5 16.25 -2.92 -22.41
N THR A 6 15.65 -2.47 -23.51
CA THR A 6 14.20 -2.24 -23.57
C THR A 6 13.42 -3.57 -23.54
N TYR A 7 13.86 -4.59 -24.28
CA TYR A 7 13.26 -5.93 -24.21
C TYR A 7 13.36 -6.53 -22.80
N PHE A 8 14.52 -6.41 -22.16
CA PHE A 8 14.70 -6.90 -20.79
C PHE A 8 13.75 -6.22 -19.79
N ARG A 9 13.63 -4.88 -19.83
CA ARG A 9 12.70 -4.15 -18.94
C ARG A 9 11.24 -4.56 -19.18
N ARG A 10 10.82 -4.69 -20.44
CA ARG A 10 9.48 -5.16 -20.78
C ARG A 10 9.23 -6.58 -20.28
N LEU A 11 10.19 -7.48 -20.46
CA LEU A 11 10.11 -8.85 -19.95
C LEU A 11 9.93 -8.86 -18.43
N VAL A 12 10.73 -8.09 -17.69
CA VAL A 12 10.61 -7.99 -16.23
C VAL A 12 9.24 -7.46 -15.81
N CYS A 13 8.72 -6.41 -16.46
CA CYS A 13 7.38 -5.89 -16.18
C CYS A 13 6.29 -6.94 -16.40
N VAL A 14 6.36 -7.67 -17.52
CA VAL A 14 5.39 -8.73 -17.83
C VAL A 14 5.48 -9.86 -16.80
N VAL A 15 6.69 -10.31 -16.44
CA VAL A 15 6.89 -11.35 -15.43
C VAL A 15 6.32 -10.92 -14.07
N LEU A 16 6.61 -9.70 -13.62
CA LEU A 16 6.07 -9.18 -12.35
C LEU A 16 4.54 -9.08 -12.36
N LEU A 17 3.96 -8.66 -13.48
CA LEU A 17 2.50 -8.58 -13.64
C LEU A 17 1.87 -9.98 -13.58
N VAL A 18 2.47 -10.96 -14.28
CA VAL A 18 2.02 -12.36 -14.25
C VAL A 18 2.14 -12.95 -12.85
N LEU A 19 3.21 -12.65 -12.10
CA LEU A 19 3.41 -13.11 -10.72
C LEU A 19 2.46 -12.45 -9.70
N THR A 20 1.83 -11.33 -10.05
CA THR A 20 0.88 -10.64 -9.16
C THR A 20 -0.41 -11.45 -8.97
N VAL A 21 -0.86 -12.17 -10.00
CA VAL A 21 -2.09 -12.99 -9.93
C VAL A 21 -1.96 -14.17 -8.94
N PRO A 22 -0.94 -15.06 -9.04
CA PRO A 22 -0.80 -16.17 -8.10
C PRO A 22 -0.50 -15.68 -6.68
N THR A 23 0.19 -14.55 -6.50
CA THR A 23 0.41 -14.00 -5.15
C THR A 23 -0.88 -13.51 -4.49
N ILE A 24 -1.82 -12.92 -5.26
CA ILE A 24 -3.17 -12.59 -4.76
C ILE A 24 -3.92 -13.87 -4.37
N LEU A 25 -3.91 -14.90 -5.22
CA LEU A 25 -4.58 -16.18 -4.94
C LEU A 25 -4.05 -16.83 -3.65
N VAL A 26 -2.73 -16.90 -3.51
CA VAL A 26 -2.07 -17.42 -2.30
C VAL A 26 -2.41 -16.57 -1.08
N GLY A 27 -2.42 -15.24 -1.21
CA GLY A 27 -2.79 -14.32 -0.13
C GLY A 27 -4.23 -14.50 0.35
N VAL A 28 -5.15 -14.88 -0.53
CA VAL A 28 -6.55 -15.18 -0.15
C VAL A 28 -6.68 -16.59 0.42
N ALA A 29 -5.92 -17.56 -0.08
CA ALA A 29 -5.99 -18.95 0.37
C ALA A 29 -5.37 -19.17 1.77
N ILE A 30 -4.26 -18.50 2.08
CA ILE A 30 -3.58 -18.63 3.36
C ILE A 30 -4.29 -17.82 4.45
N GLY A 31 -4.67 -18.48 5.54
CA GLY A 31 -5.25 -17.83 6.70
C GLY A 31 -5.36 -18.77 7.90
N PRO A 32 -5.77 -18.25 9.07
CA PRO A 32 -5.87 -19.03 10.31
C PRO A 32 -6.91 -20.15 10.22
N VAL A 33 -7.90 -20.01 9.35
CA VAL A 33 -8.89 -21.05 9.03
C VAL A 33 -8.46 -21.75 7.76
N HIS A 34 -8.34 -23.08 7.77
CA HIS A 34 -8.02 -23.83 6.55
C HIS A 34 -9.22 -23.81 5.60
N ILE A 35 -9.05 -23.21 4.42
CA ILE A 35 -10.04 -23.22 3.33
C ILE A 35 -9.32 -23.81 2.11
N PRO A 36 -9.85 -24.87 1.50
CA PRO A 36 -9.18 -25.51 0.37
C PRO A 36 -9.10 -24.56 -0.83
N LEU A 37 -8.04 -24.71 -1.62
CA LEU A 37 -7.76 -23.87 -2.79
C LEU A 37 -8.88 -23.97 -3.83
N SER A 38 -9.49 -25.15 -4.00
CA SER A 38 -10.64 -25.38 -4.88
C SER A 38 -11.84 -24.47 -4.54
N ASP A 39 -12.13 -24.30 -3.25
CA ASP A 39 -13.27 -23.51 -2.78
C ASP A 39 -12.99 -22.01 -2.94
N THR A 40 -11.72 -21.62 -2.76
CA THR A 40 -11.28 -20.25 -3.00
C THR A 40 -11.35 -19.91 -4.49
N LEU A 41 -10.89 -20.80 -5.38
CA LEU A 41 -10.93 -20.61 -6.82
C LEU A 41 -12.38 -20.56 -7.35
N SER A 42 -13.21 -21.50 -6.92
CA SER A 42 -14.63 -21.55 -7.33
C SER A 42 -15.41 -20.32 -6.85
N TYR A 43 -15.08 -19.79 -5.67
CA TYR A 43 -15.62 -18.52 -5.19
C TYR A 43 -15.17 -17.34 -6.07
N LEU A 44 -13.88 -17.23 -6.39
CA LEU A 44 -13.33 -16.12 -7.19
C LEU A 44 -13.79 -16.13 -8.65
N ILE A 45 -14.03 -17.31 -9.23
CA ILE A 45 -14.52 -17.47 -10.61
C ILE A 45 -16.06 -17.35 -10.69
N GLY A 46 -16.73 -17.20 -9.55
CA GLY A 46 -18.20 -17.05 -9.51
C GLY A 46 -18.97 -18.34 -9.73
N GLN A 47 -18.31 -19.51 -9.69
CA GLN A 47 -18.94 -20.83 -9.88
C GLN A 47 -19.47 -21.45 -8.58
N GLY A 48 -19.13 -20.89 -7.42
CA GLY A 48 -19.69 -21.36 -6.17
C GLY A 48 -21.12 -20.86 -5.98
N VAL A 49 -22.15 -21.48 -6.54
CA VAL A 49 -23.53 -21.33 -6.03
C VAL A 49 -23.88 -22.62 -5.30
N PRO A 50 -24.03 -22.62 -3.95
CA PRO A 50 -24.63 -23.75 -3.26
C PRO A 50 -26.10 -23.77 -3.62
N VAL A 51 -26.61 -24.94 -3.99
CA VAL A 51 -28.02 -25.20 -4.32
C VAL A 51 -28.97 -24.85 -3.15
N ASP A 52 -28.43 -24.68 -1.94
CA ASP A 52 -29.20 -24.53 -0.70
C ASP A 52 -29.24 -23.10 -0.10
N GLY A 53 -28.71 -22.08 -0.80
CA GLY A 53 -28.92 -20.66 -0.42
C GLY A 53 -28.27 -20.16 0.89
N SER A 54 -27.71 -21.02 1.74
CA SER A 54 -27.01 -20.59 2.96
C SER A 54 -25.55 -20.17 2.66
N PRO A 55 -25.11 -18.95 3.02
CA PRO A 55 -23.72 -18.55 2.86
C PRO A 55 -22.82 -19.35 3.81
N SER A 56 -21.90 -20.16 3.26
CA SER A 56 -20.91 -20.86 4.08
C SER A 56 -19.97 -19.87 4.77
N VAL A 57 -19.61 -20.14 6.03
CA VAL A 57 -18.68 -19.31 6.84
C VAL A 57 -17.39 -19.01 6.07
N SER A 58 -16.89 -19.97 5.29
CA SER A 58 -15.73 -19.84 4.41
C SER A 58 -15.85 -18.68 3.41
N ARG A 59 -17.03 -18.46 2.81
CA ARG A 59 -17.26 -17.36 1.85
C ARG A 59 -17.29 -16.01 2.52
N LEU A 60 -17.87 -15.93 3.71
CA LEU A 60 -17.92 -14.70 4.48
C LEU A 60 -16.50 -14.30 4.91
N ILE A 61 -15.67 -15.27 5.29
CA ILE A 61 -14.24 -15.05 5.55
C ILE A 61 -13.51 -14.59 4.29
N ILE A 62 -13.70 -15.24 3.14
CA ILE A 62 -13.05 -14.85 1.89
C ILE A 62 -13.44 -13.42 1.50
N SER A 63 -14.74 -13.11 1.49
CA SER A 63 -15.27 -11.84 0.99
C SER A 63 -15.10 -10.65 1.93
N GLN A 64 -15.34 -10.81 3.23
CA GLN A 64 -15.36 -9.71 4.19
C GLN A 64 -14.01 -9.51 4.90
N ILE A 65 -13.11 -10.50 4.88
CA ILE A 65 -11.87 -10.47 5.65
C ILE A 65 -10.64 -10.58 4.73
N ARG A 66 -10.54 -11.64 3.94
CA ARG A 66 -9.31 -11.94 3.19
C ARG A 66 -9.15 -11.09 1.94
N LEU A 67 -10.20 -11.03 1.12
CA LEU A 67 -10.17 -10.28 -0.13
C LEU A 67 -9.89 -8.77 0.10
N PRO A 68 -10.57 -8.08 1.05
CA PRO A 68 -10.27 -6.68 1.32
C PRO A 68 -8.85 -6.47 1.82
N ARG A 69 -8.33 -7.38 2.65
CA ARG A 69 -6.96 -7.33 3.18
C ARG A 69 -5.90 -7.50 2.09
N VAL A 70 -6.09 -8.45 1.18
CA VAL A 70 -5.15 -8.71 0.07
C VAL A 70 -5.15 -7.54 -0.90
N LEU A 71 -6.33 -7.02 -1.25
CA LEU A 71 -6.45 -5.83 -2.11
C LEU A 71 -5.81 -4.59 -1.47
N LEU A 72 -6.02 -4.38 -0.17
CA LEU A 72 -5.37 -3.29 0.56
C LEU A 72 -3.85 -3.46 0.56
N GLY A 73 -3.34 -4.67 0.79
CA GLY A 73 -1.91 -4.97 0.70
C GLY A 73 -1.31 -4.67 -0.68
N LEU A 74 -2.02 -5.04 -1.74
CA LEU A 74 -1.63 -4.72 -3.12
C LEU A 74 -1.56 -3.21 -3.34
N LEU A 75 -2.61 -2.47 -2.96
CA LEU A 75 -2.66 -1.02 -3.13
C LEU A 75 -1.56 -0.31 -2.35
N VAL A 76 -1.31 -0.72 -1.09
CA VAL A 76 -0.22 -0.16 -0.27
C VAL A 76 1.14 -0.47 -0.90
N GLY A 77 1.36 -1.70 -1.39
CA GLY A 77 2.59 -2.07 -2.08
C GLY A 77 2.85 -1.22 -3.33
N CYS A 78 1.81 -1.01 -4.16
CA CYS A 78 1.89 -0.13 -5.32
C CYS A 78 2.22 1.32 -4.94
N ALA A 79 1.54 1.87 -3.91
CA ALA A 79 1.79 3.23 -3.43
C ALA A 79 3.23 3.41 -2.93
N LEU A 80 3.75 2.45 -2.15
CA LEU A 80 5.14 2.46 -1.67
C LEU A 80 6.15 2.34 -2.81
N ALA A 81 5.91 1.48 -3.80
CA ALA A 81 6.79 1.32 -4.95
C ALA A 81 6.86 2.60 -5.80
N ILE A 82 5.71 3.24 -6.08
CA ILE A 82 5.65 4.51 -6.82
C ILE A 82 6.34 5.63 -6.03
N SER A 83 6.04 5.75 -4.73
CA SER A 83 6.64 6.76 -3.87
C SER A 83 8.16 6.58 -3.74
N GLY A 84 8.63 5.35 -3.59
CA GLY A 84 10.07 5.03 -3.59
C GLY A 84 10.76 5.36 -4.90
N GLY A 85 10.20 4.91 -6.03
CA GLY A 85 10.79 5.16 -7.35
C GLY A 85 10.83 6.64 -7.73
N THR A 86 9.77 7.39 -7.39
CA THR A 86 9.74 8.85 -7.59
C THR A 86 10.76 9.56 -6.72
N MET A 87 10.89 9.17 -5.44
CA MET A 87 11.86 9.77 -4.52
C MET A 87 13.31 9.50 -4.94
N GLN A 88 13.60 8.27 -5.35
CA GLN A 88 14.91 7.89 -5.88
C GLN A 88 15.25 8.65 -7.16
N GLY A 89 14.26 8.88 -8.05
CA GLY A 89 14.42 9.67 -9.26
C GLY A 89 14.65 11.16 -8.99
N LEU A 90 13.90 11.73 -8.04
CA LEU A 90 13.99 13.14 -7.67
C LEU A 90 15.36 13.48 -7.06
N PHE A 91 15.81 12.67 -6.10
CA PHE A 91 17.10 12.88 -5.44
C PHE A 91 18.29 12.29 -6.20
N ARG A 92 18.05 11.56 -7.30
CA ARG A 92 19.05 10.80 -8.03
C ARG A 92 19.91 9.93 -7.09
N ASN A 93 19.28 9.43 -6.05
CA ASN A 93 19.93 8.66 -4.99
C ASN A 93 19.15 7.35 -4.78
N PRO A 94 19.74 6.19 -5.09
CA PRO A 94 19.06 4.90 -4.95
C PRO A 94 18.72 4.55 -3.49
N LEU A 95 19.33 5.24 -2.52
CA LEU A 95 19.04 5.09 -1.08
C LEU A 95 17.92 6.04 -0.59
N ALA A 96 17.40 6.92 -1.45
CA ALA A 96 16.34 7.83 -1.06
C ALA A 96 15.04 7.05 -0.80
N SER A 97 14.35 7.45 0.27
CA SER A 97 13.13 6.81 0.75
C SER A 97 12.07 7.86 1.03
N PRO A 98 10.78 7.58 0.75
CA PRO A 98 9.70 8.52 1.02
C PRO A 98 9.52 8.84 2.51
N TYR A 99 10.03 7.98 3.39
CA TYR A 99 9.99 8.20 4.84
C TYR A 99 10.84 9.38 5.31
N VAL A 100 11.77 9.89 4.49
CA VAL A 100 12.63 11.04 4.83
C VAL A 100 11.83 12.34 5.04
N LEU A 101 10.63 12.45 4.46
CA LEU A 101 9.75 13.62 4.65
C LEU A 101 9.01 13.63 6.01
N GLY A 102 9.27 12.68 6.90
CA GLY A 102 8.64 12.61 8.22
C GLY A 102 7.19 12.10 8.21
N VAL A 103 6.69 11.63 7.07
CA VAL A 103 5.30 11.17 6.89
C VAL A 103 4.95 10.03 7.85
N ALA A 104 5.85 9.07 8.05
CA ALA A 104 5.62 7.95 8.98
C ALA A 104 5.52 8.42 10.43
N SER A 105 6.44 9.27 10.89
CA SER A 105 6.42 9.80 12.26
C SER A 105 5.19 10.69 12.49
N GLY A 106 4.82 11.51 11.52
CA GLY A 106 3.59 12.32 11.55
C GLY A 106 2.33 11.46 11.63
N ALA A 107 2.26 10.40 10.81
CA ALA A 107 1.12 9.49 10.81
C ALA A 107 1.00 8.73 12.14
N SER A 108 2.11 8.22 12.68
CA SER A 108 2.13 7.57 13.99
C SER A 108 1.70 8.52 15.11
N THR A 109 2.12 9.78 15.07
CA THR A 109 1.72 10.81 16.04
C THR A 109 0.23 11.11 15.95
N GLY A 110 -0.30 11.30 14.74
CA GLY A 110 -1.74 11.52 14.51
C GLY A 110 -2.61 10.34 14.95
N ALA A 111 -2.21 9.11 14.64
CA ALA A 111 -2.87 7.90 15.14
C ALA A 111 -2.83 7.81 16.67
N SER A 112 -1.67 8.09 17.27
CA SER A 112 -1.50 8.07 18.74
C SER A 112 -2.39 9.09 19.42
N LEU A 113 -2.53 10.29 18.85
CA LEU A 113 -3.41 11.32 19.37
C LEU A 113 -4.89 10.88 19.34
N VAL A 114 -5.34 10.26 18.26
CA VAL A 114 -6.71 9.70 18.17
C VAL A 114 -6.95 8.66 19.26
N ILE A 115 -5.97 7.77 19.49
CA ILE A 115 -6.05 6.73 20.53
C ILE A 115 -6.10 7.38 21.92
N LEU A 116 -5.22 8.35 22.21
CA LEU A 116 -5.15 9.04 23.51
C LEU A 116 -6.43 9.83 23.81
N LEU A 117 -7.02 10.46 22.79
CA LEU A 117 -8.28 11.20 22.92
C LEU A 117 -9.52 10.29 22.98
N ASN A 118 -9.34 8.96 22.90
CA ASN A 118 -10.40 7.96 22.89
C ASN A 118 -11.48 8.20 21.82
N LEU A 119 -11.10 8.76 20.67
CA LEU A 119 -12.06 9.02 19.60
C LEU A 119 -12.54 7.69 19.00
N ARG A 120 -13.86 7.48 19.00
CA ARG A 120 -14.47 6.22 18.58
C ARG A 120 -15.04 6.31 17.17
N GLY A 121 -14.71 5.35 16.33
CA GLY A 121 -15.25 5.22 14.98
C GLY A 121 -14.17 4.74 14.00
N ALA A 122 -14.59 3.94 13.02
CA ALA A 122 -13.68 3.26 12.09
C ALA A 122 -12.80 4.22 11.27
N LEU A 123 -13.23 5.47 11.10
CA LEU A 123 -12.54 6.47 10.28
C LEU A 123 -11.60 7.39 11.06
N PHE A 124 -11.77 7.55 12.38
CA PHE A 124 -10.96 8.51 13.13
C PHE A 124 -9.48 8.14 13.13
N LEU A 125 -9.17 6.85 13.34
CA LEU A 125 -7.79 6.36 13.36
C LEU A 125 -7.06 6.55 12.01
N PRO A 126 -7.60 6.10 10.86
CA PRO A 126 -6.94 6.34 9.58
C PRO A 126 -6.90 7.82 9.19
N LEU A 127 -7.92 8.62 9.53
CA LEU A 127 -7.90 10.07 9.28
C LEU A 127 -6.85 10.78 10.12
N GLY A 128 -6.73 10.44 11.41
CA GLY A 128 -5.70 10.99 12.27
C GLY A 128 -4.30 10.68 11.76
N ALA A 129 -4.05 9.43 11.37
CA ALA A 129 -2.80 9.04 10.72
C ALA A 129 -2.54 9.83 9.43
N PHE A 130 -3.55 9.95 8.57
CA PHE A 130 -3.41 10.65 7.30
C PHE A 130 -3.11 12.14 7.48
N ILE A 131 -3.87 12.83 8.32
CA ILE A 131 -3.69 14.26 8.63
C ILE A 131 -2.33 14.49 9.29
N GLY A 132 -1.96 13.66 10.28
CA GLY A 132 -0.66 13.77 10.95
C GLY A 132 0.52 13.62 9.97
N GLY A 133 0.43 12.66 9.04
CA GLY A 133 1.43 12.46 7.99
C GLY A 133 1.54 13.65 7.03
N LEU A 134 0.39 14.19 6.58
CA LEU A 134 0.33 15.38 5.72
C LEU A 134 0.91 16.63 6.40
N LEU A 135 0.57 16.84 7.67
CA LEU A 135 1.09 17.97 8.45
C LEU A 135 2.62 17.89 8.59
N ALA A 136 3.16 16.72 8.93
CA ALA A 136 4.60 16.52 9.03
C ALA A 136 5.32 16.81 7.70
N ALA A 137 4.80 16.27 6.59
CA ALA A 137 5.34 16.53 5.26
C ALA A 137 5.31 18.03 4.90
N GLY A 138 4.19 18.70 5.21
CA GLY A 138 4.01 20.14 4.96
C GLY A 138 4.98 21.00 5.79
N ILE A 139 5.22 20.64 7.05
CA ILE A 139 6.20 21.33 7.91
C ILE A 139 7.61 21.17 7.34
N VAL A 140 8.03 19.94 7.01
CA VAL A 140 9.37 19.69 6.43
C VAL A 140 9.54 20.46 5.12
N TYR A 141 8.52 20.48 4.27
CA TYR A 141 8.54 21.23 3.01
C TYR A 141 8.69 22.74 3.22
N ARG A 142 7.95 23.33 4.16
CA ARG A 142 8.07 24.77 4.49
C ARG A 142 9.46 25.11 5.04
N LEU A 143 9.98 24.30 5.96
CA LEU A 143 11.32 24.50 6.53
C LEU A 143 12.42 24.42 5.47
N ALA A 144 12.26 23.53 4.48
CA ALA A 144 13.19 23.42 3.37
C ALA A 144 13.18 24.69 2.48
N GLN A 145 12.01 25.26 2.19
CA GLN A 145 11.90 26.48 1.38
C GLN A 145 12.55 27.70 2.05
N GLU A 146 12.46 27.83 3.37
CA GLU A 146 13.02 28.99 4.09
C GLU A 146 14.54 29.05 4.03
N ARG A 147 15.21 27.88 3.93
CA ARG A 147 16.67 27.84 3.80
C ARG A 147 17.15 28.25 2.41
N THR A 148 16.43 27.85 1.35
CA THR A 148 16.79 28.23 -0.03
C THR A 148 16.76 29.75 -0.26
N LYS A 149 15.88 30.49 0.44
CA LYS A 149 15.84 31.96 0.37
C LYS A 149 17.06 32.65 0.99
N LYS A 150 17.78 32.00 1.92
CA LYS A 150 18.92 32.62 2.64
C LYS A 150 20.28 32.35 2.02
N THR A 151 20.41 31.44 1.06
CA THR A 151 21.70 31.08 0.43
C THR A 151 21.89 31.63 -0.98
N SER A 152 20.93 32.38 -1.55
CA SER A 152 21.00 32.93 -2.91
C SER A 152 21.45 34.40 -2.98
N VAL A 153 22.08 34.95 -1.93
CA VAL A 153 22.52 36.37 -1.88
C VAL A 153 24.06 36.49 -1.83
N TYR A 154 24.80 35.43 -2.16
CA TYR A 154 26.25 35.49 -2.35
C TYR A 154 26.64 34.86 -3.69
N THR A 155 26.19 35.44 -4.80
CA THR A 155 26.90 35.41 -6.08
C THR A 155 26.50 36.61 -6.91
#